data_AF-L8HGR6-F1
#
_entry.id   AF-L8HGR6-F1
#
_cell.length_a   1.000
_cell.length_b   1.000
_cell.length_c   1.000
_cell.angle_alpha   90.00
_cell.angle_beta   90.00
_cell.angle_gamma   90.00
#
_symmetry.space_group_name_H-M   'P 1'
#
loop_
_entity.id
_entity.type
_entity.pdbx_description
1 polymer ?
#
loop_
_entity_poly.entity_id
_entity_poly.type
_entity_poly.pdbx_seq_one_letter_code
_entity_poly.pdbx_strand_id
1 'polypeptide(L)'
;MKMLSVASLEDLNTFECHNNWGILEPPADSIKHRTEAAEGGKLDLILVPGLAFSRSGQRLGKGKGYYDRYIAHAERIAEQHNRPRPHLVGLGFTEQLEEDIPTLPHDRTLDLVLTPDDDDHEVPDS
;
A
#
# COMPACT_ATOMS: atom_id res chain seq x y z
N MET A 1 6.53 10.39 -0.26
CA MET A 1 6.63 9.00 0.20
C MET A 1 7.37 8.23 -0.87
N LYS A 2 8.27 7.33 -0.46
CA LYS A 2 8.92 6.33 -1.31
C LYS A 2 8.74 5.00 -0.60
N MET A 3 8.63 3.91 -1.35
CA MET A 3 8.71 2.57 -0.75
C MET A 3 10.09 2.02 -1.08
N LEU A 4 10.86 1.70 -0.04
CA LEU A 4 12.24 1.25 -0.18
C LEU A 4 12.32 -0.24 0.13
N SER A 5 13.11 -0.96 -0.67
CA SER A 5 13.38 -2.37 -0.43
C SER A 5 14.05 -2.60 0.93
N VAL A 6 13.61 -3.67 1.58
CA VAL A 6 14.21 -4.24 2.80
C VAL A 6 14.92 -5.52 2.39
N ALA A 7 16.20 -5.64 2.71
CA ALA A 7 17.02 -6.75 2.22
C ALA A 7 16.84 -8.04 3.02
N SER A 8 16.54 -7.92 4.32
CA SER A 8 16.34 -9.05 5.24
C SER A 8 15.60 -8.63 6.50
N LEU A 9 15.22 -9.59 7.35
CA LEU A 9 14.67 -9.29 8.68
C LEU A 9 15.70 -8.62 9.60
N GLU A 10 16.99 -8.95 9.46
CA GLU A 10 18.06 -8.29 10.20
C GLU A 10 18.17 -6.81 9.81
N ASP A 11 18.04 -6.50 8.53
CA ASP A 11 17.97 -5.14 8.01
C ASP A 11 16.74 -4.39 8.55
N LEU A 12 15.57 -5.03 8.58
CA LEU A 12 14.37 -4.42 9.16
C LEU A 12 14.56 -4.06 10.64
N ASN A 13 15.28 -4.89 11.40
CA ASN A 13 15.54 -4.65 12.81
C ASN A 13 16.45 -3.44 13.08
N THR A 14 17.12 -2.89 12.06
CA THR A 14 17.91 -1.66 12.20
C THR A 14 17.06 -0.40 12.05
N PHE A 15 15.76 -0.52 11.74
CA PHE A 15 14.91 0.64 11.49
C PHE A 15 14.57 1.32 12.81
N GLU A 16 14.54 2.65 12.78
CA GLU A 16 14.31 3.47 13.96
C GLU A 16 13.07 4.34 13.78
N CYS A 17 12.38 4.62 14.89
CA CYS A 17 11.21 5.50 14.88
C CYS A 17 11.67 6.95 14.98
N HIS A 18 11.89 7.59 13.82
CA HIS A 18 12.25 9.01 13.75
C HIS A 18 11.06 9.95 13.55
N ASN A 19 9.87 9.41 13.25
CA ASN A 19 8.67 10.21 12.99
C ASN A 19 7.70 10.24 14.18
N ASN A 20 6.82 11.24 14.19
CA ASN A 20 5.80 11.42 15.23
C ASN A 20 4.63 10.41 15.12
N TRP A 21 4.72 9.42 14.23
CA TRP A 21 3.67 8.45 13.96
C TRP A 21 3.98 7.07 14.53
N GLY A 22 5.13 6.87 15.16
CA GLY A 22 5.52 5.56 15.69
C GLY A 22 5.97 4.57 14.61
N ILE A 23 6.20 5.03 13.38
CA ILE A 23 6.50 4.15 12.23
C ILE A 23 8.02 4.06 12.07
N LEU A 24 8.53 2.83 12.04
CA LEU A 24 9.93 2.54 11.79
C LEU A 24 10.33 2.95 10.37
N GLU A 25 11.41 3.72 10.27
CA GLU A 25 11.98 4.16 8.99
C GLU A 25 13.43 3.67 8.87
N PRO A 26 13.91 3.40 7.64
CA PRO A 26 15.30 2.99 7.45
C PRO A 26 16.27 4.08 7.90
N PRO A 27 17.45 3.72 8.43
CA PRO A 27 18.50 4.68 8.76
C PRO A 27 18.84 5.60 7.59
N ALA A 28 19.02 6.90 7.87
CA ALA A 28 19.14 7.94 6.85
C ALA A 28 20.33 7.73 5.88
N ASP A 29 21.42 7.14 6.36
CA ASP A 29 22.59 6.76 5.58
C ASP A 29 22.31 5.58 4.63
N SER A 30 21.45 4.65 5.02
CA SER A 30 21.04 3.50 4.20
C SER A 30 20.13 3.88 3.03
N ILE A 31 19.35 4.97 3.13
CA ILE A 31 18.33 5.36 2.14
C ILE A 31 18.91 5.46 0.71
N LYS A 32 20.15 5.96 0.56
CA LYS A 32 20.80 6.15 -0.75
C LYS A 32 21.14 4.84 -1.46
N HIS A 33 21.21 3.75 -0.72
CA HIS A 33 21.61 2.43 -1.22
C HIS A 33 20.41 1.49 -1.41
N ARG A 34 19.19 1.94 -1.10
CA ARG A 34 17.97 1.14 -1.25
C ARG A 34 17.30 1.43 -2.59
N THR A 35 16.82 0.36 -3.21
CA THR A 35 16.03 0.41 -4.44
C THR A 35 14.58 0.81 -4.12
N GLU A 36 14.00 1.66 -4.96
CA GLU A 36 12.59 2.04 -4.85
C GLU A 36 11.70 0.90 -5.40
N ALA A 37 10.64 0.54 -4.70
CA ALA A 37 9.87 -0.67 -4.99
C ALA A 37 9.18 -0.67 -6.37
N ALA A 38 8.75 0.49 -6.87
CA ALA A 38 8.16 0.65 -8.19
C ALA A 38 9.20 0.66 -9.32
N GLU A 39 10.50 0.77 -9.01
CA GLU A 39 11.57 0.81 -10.02
C GLU A 39 11.48 -0.39 -10.98
N GLY A 40 11.48 -0.11 -12.29
CA GLY A 40 11.37 -1.14 -13.32
C GLY A 40 9.98 -1.78 -13.46
N GLY A 41 8.95 -1.27 -12.78
CA GLY A 41 7.58 -1.78 -12.87
C GLY A 41 7.41 -3.18 -12.30
N LYS A 42 8.22 -3.53 -11.29
CA LYS A 42 8.24 -4.87 -10.67
C LYS A 42 7.34 -5.00 -9.43
N LEU A 43 6.56 -3.97 -9.13
CA LEU A 43 5.65 -3.98 -7.98
C LEU A 43 4.35 -4.68 -8.37
N ASP A 44 4.13 -5.88 -7.83
CA ASP A 44 2.96 -6.71 -8.17
C ASP A 44 1.77 -6.47 -7.22
N LEU A 45 2.03 -6.07 -5.96
CA LEU A 45 1.03 -5.89 -4.90
C LEU A 45 1.39 -4.71 -3.99
N ILE A 46 0.38 -3.95 -3.57
CA ILE A 46 0.49 -2.93 -2.52
C ILE A 46 -0.56 -3.22 -1.45
N LEU A 47 -0.10 -3.40 -0.22
CA LEU A 47 -0.96 -3.38 0.96
C LEU A 47 -1.24 -1.92 1.34
N VAL A 48 -2.51 -1.52 1.21
CA VAL A 48 -2.92 -0.12 1.36
C VAL A 48 -3.64 0.06 2.71
N PRO A 49 -3.05 0.76 3.69
CA PRO A 49 -3.73 1.06 4.94
C PRO A 49 -4.77 2.17 4.79
N GLY A 50 -5.72 2.18 5.72
CA GLY A 50 -6.84 3.10 5.77
C GLY A 50 -7.39 3.21 7.18
N LEU A 51 -8.17 4.27 7.42
CA LEU A 51 -8.99 4.45 8.62
C LEU A 51 -10.31 3.69 8.48
N ALA A 52 -10.89 3.70 7.27
CA ALA A 52 -12.06 2.92 6.90
C ALA A 52 -11.91 2.39 5.47
N PHE A 53 -12.62 1.30 5.19
CA PHE A 53 -12.70 0.63 3.90
C PHE A 53 -14.14 0.24 3.60
N SER A 54 -14.53 0.19 2.33
CA SER A 54 -15.81 -0.37 1.92
C SER A 54 -15.58 -1.67 1.15
N ARG A 55 -16.59 -2.54 1.11
CA ARG A 55 -16.54 -3.79 0.32
C ARG A 55 -16.42 -3.54 -1.18
N SER A 56 -16.77 -2.34 -1.66
CA SER A 56 -16.56 -1.90 -3.04
C SER A 56 -15.14 -1.35 -3.30
N GLY A 57 -14.25 -1.40 -2.31
CA GLY A 57 -12.86 -0.98 -2.42
C GLY A 57 -12.63 0.51 -2.18
N GLN A 58 -13.63 1.28 -1.75
CA GLN A 58 -13.42 2.67 -1.34
C GLN A 58 -12.61 2.68 -0.04
N ARG A 59 -11.84 3.75 0.17
CA ARG A 59 -10.91 3.85 1.29
C ARG A 59 -10.83 5.26 1.81
N LEU A 60 -10.89 5.39 3.14
CA LEU A 60 -10.61 6.65 3.83
C LEU A 60 -9.17 6.64 4.39
N GLY A 61 -8.29 7.47 3.82
CA GLY A 61 -6.94 7.67 4.35
C GLY A 61 -6.88 8.71 5.49
N LYS A 62 -5.69 8.96 6.04
CA LYS A 62 -5.44 10.04 7.03
C LYS A 62 -5.50 11.47 6.44
N GLY A 63 -6.08 11.65 5.25
CA GLY A 63 -6.31 12.97 4.62
C GLY A 63 -5.11 13.63 3.91
N LYS A 64 -3.92 13.02 3.90
CA LYS A 64 -2.74 13.58 3.19
C LYS A 64 -2.54 13.06 1.76
N GLY A 65 -3.33 12.08 1.32
CA GLY A 65 -3.26 11.49 -0.02
C GLY A 65 -1.90 10.89 -0.40
N TYR A 66 -1.11 10.43 0.58
CA TYR A 66 0.23 9.87 0.30
C TYR A 66 0.15 8.60 -0.54
N TYR A 67 -0.78 7.71 -0.21
CA TYR A 67 -0.97 6.45 -0.91
C TYR A 67 -1.54 6.67 -2.32
N ASP A 68 -2.51 7.57 -2.50
CA ASP A 68 -3.12 7.84 -3.80
C ASP A 68 -2.07 8.38 -4.80
N ARG A 69 -1.19 9.28 -4.33
CA ARG A 69 -0.04 9.76 -5.12
C ARG A 69 0.98 8.65 -5.40
N TYR A 70 1.22 7.75 -4.44
CA TYR A 70 2.18 6.66 -4.62
C TYR A 70 1.66 5.61 -5.60
N ILE A 71 0.39 5.22 -5.49
CA ILE A 71 -0.29 4.28 -6.38
C ILE A 71 -0.26 4.82 -7.81
N ALA A 72 -0.66 6.09 -8.02
CA ALA A 72 -0.59 6.72 -9.34
C ALA A 72 0.83 6.74 -9.92
N HIS A 73 1.86 6.92 -9.06
CA HIS A 73 3.25 6.82 -9.48
C HIS A 73 3.63 5.40 -9.90
N ALA A 74 3.28 4.40 -9.11
CA ALA A 74 3.58 2.99 -9.38
C ALA A 74 2.88 2.49 -10.66
N GLU A 75 1.60 2.82 -10.85
CA GLU A 75 0.83 2.53 -12.07
C GLU A 75 1.53 3.09 -13.31
N ARG A 76 1.95 4.36 -13.25
CA ARG A 76 2.65 5.02 -14.35
C ARG A 76 3.99 4.35 -14.66
N ILE A 77 4.75 3.94 -13.64
CA ILE A 77 6.02 3.22 -13.88
C ILE A 77 5.74 1.85 -14.49
N ALA A 78 4.74 1.11 -13.99
CA ALA A 78 4.36 -0.18 -14.57
C ALA A 78 3.98 -0.06 -16.05
N GLU A 79 3.16 0.94 -16.40
CA GLU A 79 2.79 1.24 -17.79
C GLU A 79 4.01 1.54 -18.66
N GLN A 80 4.95 2.37 -18.18
CA GLN A 80 6.19 2.69 -18.90
C GLN A 80 7.07 1.46 -19.18
N HIS A 81 6.97 0.43 -18.34
CA HIS A 81 7.71 -0.83 -18.49
C HIS A 81 6.87 -1.95 -19.13
N ASN A 82 5.66 -1.63 -19.64
CA ASN A 82 4.74 -2.59 -20.26
C ASN A 82 4.40 -3.77 -19.31
N ARG A 83 4.18 -3.45 -18.03
CA ARG A 83 3.82 -4.36 -16.94
C ARG A 83 2.40 -4.06 -16.46
N PRO A 84 1.69 -5.06 -15.89
CA PRO A 84 0.40 -4.80 -15.25
C PRO A 84 0.59 -3.86 -14.04
N ARG A 85 -0.45 -3.08 -13.72
CA ARG A 85 -0.46 -2.29 -12.48
C ARG A 85 -0.43 -3.22 -11.26
N PRO A 86 0.12 -2.78 -10.12
CA PRO A 86 0.03 -3.53 -8.88
C PRO A 86 -1.42 -3.76 -8.47
N HIS A 87 -1.69 -4.92 -7.86
CA HIS A 87 -2.92 -5.15 -7.12
C HIS A 87 -2.93 -4.30 -5.86
N LEU A 88 -4.08 -3.73 -5.53
CA LEU A 88 -4.29 -2.86 -4.38
C LEU A 88 -5.16 -3.58 -3.37
N VAL A 89 -4.58 -3.98 -2.24
CA VAL A 89 -5.29 -4.75 -1.22
C VAL A 89 -5.35 -3.95 0.08
N GLY A 90 -6.56 -3.66 0.53
CA GLY A 90 -6.80 -3.11 1.85
C GLY A 90 -6.76 -4.22 2.90
N LEU A 91 -6.02 -3.99 3.98
CA LEU A 91 -6.08 -4.82 5.18
C LEU A 91 -6.67 -3.96 6.29
N GLY A 92 -7.82 -4.35 6.82
CA GLY A 92 -8.51 -3.64 7.89
C GLY A 92 -9.14 -4.59 8.89
N PHE A 93 -9.44 -4.08 10.07
CA PHE A 93 -10.34 -4.78 10.99
C PHE A 93 -11.78 -4.69 10.50
N THR A 94 -12.65 -5.58 10.98
CA THR A 94 -14.09 -5.56 10.65
C THR A 94 -14.73 -4.23 11.06
N GLU A 95 -14.28 -3.64 12.16
CA GLU A 95 -14.73 -2.32 12.64
C GLU A 95 -14.30 -1.15 11.74
N GLN A 96 -13.41 -1.39 10.78
CA GLN A 96 -13.03 -0.41 9.77
C GLN A 96 -13.87 -0.55 8.49
N LEU A 97 -14.81 -1.48 8.43
CA LEU A 97 -15.73 -1.60 7.30
C LEU A 97 -16.89 -0.63 7.42
N GLU A 98 -17.07 0.19 6.40
CA GLU A 98 -18.14 1.16 6.26
C GLU A 98 -18.81 1.01 4.90
N GLU A 99 -20.13 1.17 4.83
CA GLU A 99 -20.88 1.02 3.58
C GLU A 99 -20.65 2.21 2.64
N ASP A 100 -20.60 3.42 3.19
CA ASP A 100 -20.45 4.66 2.43
C ASP A 100 -19.20 5.42 2.90
N ILE A 101 -18.20 5.46 2.03
CA ILE A 101 -16.99 6.23 2.24
C ILE A 101 -16.97 7.39 1.24
N PRO A 102 -16.91 8.65 1.72
CA PRO A 102 -16.82 9.79 0.83
C PRO A 102 -15.49 9.74 0.07
N THR A 103 -15.57 9.70 -1.26
CA THR A 103 -14.42 9.67 -2.17
C THR A 103 -14.35 10.91 -3.05
N LEU A 104 -13.15 11.28 -3.45
CA LEU A 104 -12.85 12.29 -4.45
C LEU A 104 -12.44 11.63 -5.78
N PRO A 105 -12.53 12.34 -6.93
CA PRO A 105 -12.20 11.78 -8.25
C PRO A 105 -10.75 11.26 -8.40
N HIS A 106 -9.85 11.66 -7.51
CA HIS A 106 -8.45 11.24 -7.52
C HIS A 106 -8.14 10.12 -6.52
N ASP A 107 -9.12 9.71 -5.71
CA ASP A 107 -8.94 8.59 -4.79
C ASP A 107 -8.89 7.30 -5.58
N ARG A 108 -7.96 6.42 -5.19
CA ARG A 108 -7.79 5.11 -5.85
C ARG A 108 -8.65 4.06 -5.15
N THR A 109 -9.57 3.47 -5.89
CA THR A 109 -10.33 2.29 -5.45
C THR A 109 -9.40 1.08 -5.37
N LEU A 110 -9.53 0.32 -4.29
CA LEU A 110 -8.80 -0.91 -4.06
C LEU A 110 -9.42 -2.07 -4.86
N ASP A 111 -8.61 -3.07 -5.18
CA ASP A 111 -9.05 -4.28 -5.86
C ASP A 111 -9.72 -5.26 -4.90
N LEU A 112 -9.25 -5.29 -3.64
CA LEU A 112 -9.73 -6.18 -2.60
C LEU A 112 -9.58 -5.53 -1.22
N VAL A 113 -10.51 -5.83 -0.31
CA VAL A 113 -10.42 -5.47 1.10
C VAL A 113 -10.59 -6.74 1.91
N LEU A 114 -9.58 -7.08 2.70
CA LEU A 114 -9.56 -8.25 3.59
C LEU A 114 -9.74 -7.81 5.04
N THR A 115 -10.58 -8.56 5.74
CA THR A 115 -10.86 -8.47 7.17
C THR A 115 -10.77 -9.83 7.85
N PRO A 116 -10.57 -9.91 9.18
CA PRO A 116 -10.48 -11.18 9.89
C PRO A 116 -11.70 -12.08 9.77
N ASP A 117 -12.88 -11.50 9.55
CA ASP A 117 -14.15 -12.23 9.44
C ASP A 117 -14.48 -12.65 8.00
N ASP A 118 -13.58 -12.39 7.05
CA ASP A 118 -13.74 -12.94 5.70
C ASP A 118 -13.45 -14.44 5.75
N ASP A 119 -14.50 -15.25 5.59
CA ASP A 119 -14.37 -16.69 5.40
C ASP A 119 -13.43 -16.95 4.22
N ASP A 120 -12.48 -17.88 4.41
CA ASP A 120 -11.42 -18.26 3.47
C ASP A 120 -11.87 -18.06 2.01
N HIS A 121 -11.47 -16.92 1.43
CA HIS A 121 -11.71 -16.69 0.02
C HIS A 121 -10.97 -17.79 -0.73
N GLU A 122 -11.70 -18.72 -1.35
CA GLU A 122 -11.15 -19.64 -2.34
C GLU A 122 -10.37 -18.78 -3.34
N VAL A 123 -9.04 -18.83 -3.24
CA VAL A 123 -8.14 -18.17 -4.18
C VAL A 123 -8.51 -18.77 -5.53
N PRO A 124 -9.02 -17.98 -6.50
CA PRO A 124 -9.40 -18.53 -7.78
C PRO A 124 -8.14 -19.13 -8.40
N ASP A 125 -8.16 -20.43 -8.69
CA ASP A 125 -7.09 -21.10 -9.42
C ASP A 125 -6.89 -20.36 -10.76
N SER A 126 -5.64 -19.97 -11.00
CA SER A 126 -5.14 -19.20 -12.14
C SER A 126 -5.45 -19.83 -13.50
#